data_AF-A0A948C4Y7-F1
#
_entry.id   AF-A0A948C4Y7-F1
#
_cell.length_a   1.000
_cell.length_b   1.000
_cell.length_c   1.000
_cell.angle_alpha   90.00
_cell.angle_beta   90.00
_cell.angle_gamma   90.00
#
_symmetry.space_group_name_H-M   'P 1'
#
loop_
_entity.id
_entity.type
_entity.pdbx_description
1 polymer ?
#
loop_
_entity_poly.entity_id
_entity_poly.type
_entity_poly.pdbx_seq_one_letter_code
_entity_poly.pdbx_strand_id
1 'polypeptide(L)' 'MRRKIRVGTRIKSTCPDFRVIINKTNKYMKAQVLDTEGKVVASIVDKAMKAPNKTERSAMAGETLAGLLKGK' A
#
# COMPACT_ATOMS: atom_id res chain seq x y z
N MET A 1 7.23 -4.47 -14.38
CA MET A 1 7.93 -3.26 -13.87
C MET A 1 7.56 -1.96 -14.61
N ARG A 2 7.54 -1.93 -15.95
CA ARG A 2 7.35 -0.72 -16.78
C ARG A 2 6.14 0.17 -16.40
N ARG A 3 4.97 -0.40 -16.10
CA ARG A 3 3.77 0.35 -15.67
C ARG A 3 3.99 1.08 -14.33
N LYS A 4 4.64 0.44 -13.37
CA LYS A 4 4.91 1.00 -12.04
C LYS A 4 5.85 2.20 -12.11
N ILE A 5 6.84 2.15 -13.01
CA ILE A 5 7.76 3.26 -13.26
C ILE A 5 7.00 4.44 -13.87
N ARG A 6 6.27 4.20 -14.96
CA ARG A 6 5.50 5.24 -15.67
C ARG A 6 4.53 5.98 -14.75
N VAL A 7 3.70 5.24 -14.01
CA VAL A 7 2.70 5.82 -13.10
C VAL A 7 3.38 6.45 -11.89
N GLY A 8 4.43 5.82 -11.37
CA GLY A 8 5.20 6.34 -10.24
C GLY A 8 5.82 7.71 -10.51
N THR A 9 6.33 7.95 -11.73
CA THR A 9 6.84 9.27 -12.12
C THR A 9 5.74 10.33 -12.11
N ARG A 10 4.56 10.01 -12.62
CA ARG A 10 3.42 10.95 -12.63
C ARG A 10 2.87 11.24 -11.23
N ILE A 11 2.81 10.23 -10.36
CA ILE A 11 2.36 10.42 -8.96
C ILE A 11 3.31 11.36 -8.22
N LYS A 12 4.63 11.14 -8.35
CA LYS A 12 5.64 12.02 -7.75
C LYS A 12 5.53 13.48 -8.19
N SER A 13 5.10 13.74 -9.42
CA SER A 13 4.96 15.10 -9.95
C SER A 13 3.63 15.79 -9.58
N THR A 14 2.62 15.05 -9.13
CA THR A 14 1.26 15.58 -8.86
C THR A 14 0.90 15.63 -7.39
N CYS A 15 1.31 14.63 -6.60
CA CYS A 15 1.07 14.57 -5.16
C CYS A 15 2.36 14.11 -4.45
N PRO A 16 3.24 15.05 -4.07
CA PRO A 16 4.57 14.70 -3.56
C PRO A 16 4.52 14.14 -2.13
N ASP A 17 3.58 14.60 -1.30
CA ASP A 17 3.61 14.40 0.16
C ASP A 17 3.65 12.93 0.57
N PHE A 18 2.69 12.13 0.08
CA PHE A 18 2.62 10.71 0.40
C PHE A 18 2.21 9.90 -0.82
N ARG A 19 2.83 8.73 -0.97
CA ARG A 19 2.48 7.77 -2.03
C ARG A 19 2.22 6.38 -1.45
N VAL A 20 1.13 5.79 -1.91
CA VAL A 20 0.77 4.40 -1.59
C VAL A 20 1.37 3.46 -2.63
N ILE A 21 2.16 2.49 -2.18
CA ILE A 21 2.74 1.44 -3.00
C ILE A 21 2.07 0.13 -2.66
N ILE A 22 1.47 -0.49 -3.68
CA ILE A 22 0.86 -1.81 -3.59
C ILE A 22 1.72 -2.82 -4.34
N ASN A 23 2.06 -3.91 -3.68
CA ASN A 23 2.68 -5.08 -4.25
C ASN A 23 1.77 -6.29 -4.02
N LYS A 24 1.07 -6.72 -5.07
CA LYS A 24 0.21 -7.90 -5.04
C LYS A 24 0.95 -9.08 -5.65
N THR A 25 1.06 -10.16 -4.87
CA THR A 25 1.57 -11.46 -5.33
C THR A 25 0.41 -12.43 -5.51
N ASN A 26 0.68 -13.65 -5.97
CA ASN A 26 -0.32 -14.70 -6.09
C ASN A 26 -0.92 -15.09 -4.73
N LYS A 27 -0.12 -15.04 -3.65
CA LYS A 27 -0.53 -15.51 -2.32
C LYS A 27 -1.04 -14.40 -1.40
N TYR A 28 -0.39 -13.24 -1.42
CA TYR A 28 -0.65 -12.14 -0.50
C TYR A 28 -0.40 -10.77 -1.15
N MET A 29 -0.91 -9.72 -0.52
CA MET A 29 -0.67 -8.31 -0.85
C MET A 29 0.13 -7.64 0.27
N LYS A 30 1.01 -6.74 -0.14
CA LYS A 30 1.76 -5.83 0.71
C LYS A 30 1.45 -4.41 0.28
N ALA A 31 1.03 -3.56 1.21
CA ALA A 31 0.88 -2.12 0.99
C ALA A 31 1.82 -1.33 1.89
N GLN A 32 2.35 -0.24 1.35
CA GLN A 32 3.24 0.67 2.06
C GLN A 32 2.88 2.10 1.70
N VAL A 33 2.94 3.00 2.68
CA VAL A 33 2.89 4.44 2.46
C VAL A 33 4.30 4.98 2.62
N LEU A 34 4.77 5.68 1.59
CA LEU A 34 6.06 6.35 1.59
C LEU A 34 5.88 7.86 1.63
N ASP A 35 6.75 8.51 2.39
CA ASP A 35 6.97 9.96 2.37
C ASP A 35 7.80 10.38 1.14
N THR A 36 7.87 11.68 0.89
CA THR A 36 8.75 12.40 -0.04
C THR A 36 10.20 11.92 0.01
N GLU A 37 10.75 11.74 1.22
CA GLU A 37 12.11 11.24 1.47
C GLU A 37 12.29 9.74 1.19
N GLY A 38 11.20 9.02 0.89
CA GLY A 38 11.21 7.58 0.67
C GLY A 38 11.17 6.75 1.95
N LYS A 39 10.95 7.38 3.12
CA LYS A 39 10.73 6.68 4.39
C LYS A 39 9.36 6.01 4.43
N VAL A 40 9.28 4.81 5.02
CA VAL A 40 8.03 4.05 5.18
C VAL A 40 7.28 4.58 6.39
N VAL A 41 6.16 5.26 6.15
CA VAL A 41 5.30 5.81 7.20
C VAL A 41 4.38 4.73 7.78
N ALA A 42 3.81 3.90 6.93
CA ALA A 42 2.95 2.79 7.33
C ALA A 42 3.13 1.61 6.37
N SER A 43 2.97 0.39 6.88
CA SER A 43 2.99 -0.80 6.04
C SER A 43 2.11 -1.90 6.59
N ILE A 44 1.54 -2.69 5.68
CA ILE A 44 0.73 -3.85 6.03
C ILE A 44 0.93 -5.00 5.04
N VAL A 45 0.71 -6.22 5.52
CA VAL A 45 0.76 -7.45 4.73
C VAL A 45 -0.44 -8.31 5.12
N ASP A 46 -1.21 -8.78 4.13
CA ASP A 46 -2.43 -9.57 4.38
C ASP A 46 -2.20 -11.06 4.66
N LYS A 47 -0.94 -11.52 4.63
CA LYS A 47 -0.55 -12.93 4.77
C LYS A 47 -1.03 -13.56 6.08
N ALA A 48 -1.06 -12.80 7.17
CA ALA A 48 -1.46 -13.28 8.50
C ALA A 48 -2.95 -13.07 8.80
N MET A 49 -3.69 -12.39 7.93
CA MET A 49 -5.10 -12.09 8.17
C MET A 49 -6.00 -13.25 7.73
N LYS A 50 -6.94 -13.62 8.59
CA LYS A 50 -7.94 -14.66 8.30
C LYS A 50 -9.18 -14.00 7.69
N ALA A 51 -9.46 -14.32 6.43
CA ALA A 51 -10.75 -14.07 5.78
C ALA A 51 -11.00 -15.17 4.74
N PRO A 52 -12.27 -15.40 4.37
CA PRO A 52 -12.63 -16.51 3.50
C PRO A 52 -12.04 -16.31 2.10
N ASN A 53 -12.02 -15.08 1.60
CA ASN A 53 -11.58 -14.76 0.24
C ASN A 53 -10.39 -13.80 0.23
N LYS A 54 -9.58 -13.84 -0.85
CA LYS A 54 -8.41 -12.96 -0.99
C LYS A 54 -8.78 -11.48 -1.13
N THR A 55 -9.89 -11.20 -1.78
CA THR A 55 -10.43 -9.84 -1.95
C THR A 55 -10.78 -9.23 -0.62
N GLU A 56 -11.50 -9.97 0.24
CA GLU A 56 -11.87 -9.54 1.59
C GLU A 56 -10.65 -9.37 2.49
N ARG A 57 -9.66 -10.27 2.42
CA ARG A 57 -8.37 -10.08 3.10
C ARG A 57 -7.69 -8.78 2.70
N SER A 58 -7.65 -8.47 1.40
CA SER A 58 -7.06 -7.22 0.92
C SER A 58 -7.89 -5.98 1.30
N ALA A 59 -9.22 -6.10 1.41
CA ALA A 59 -10.09 -5.01 1.87
C ALA A 59 -9.84 -4.68 3.35
N MET A 60 -9.84 -5.70 4.21
CA MET A 60 -9.48 -5.53 5.63
C MET A 60 -8.05 -4.97 5.79
N ALA A 61 -7.11 -5.36 4.92
CA ALA A 61 -5.75 -4.80 4.91
C ALA A 61 -5.75 -3.28 4.63
N GLY A 62 -6.64 -2.84 3.74
CA GLY A 62 -6.79 -1.43 3.40
C GLY A 62 -7.37 -0.63 4.57
N GLU A 63 -8.40 -1.15 5.22
CA GLU A 63 -9.03 -0.51 6.38
C GLU A 63 -8.07 -0.39 7.57
N THR A 64 -7.34 -1.47 7.86
CA THR A 64 -6.33 -1.48 8.92
C THR A 64 -5.17 -0.53 8.59
N LEU A 65 -4.73 -0.45 7.33
CA LEU A 65 -3.74 0.55 6.90
C LEU A 65 -4.25 1.98 7.07
N ALA A 66 -5.52 2.25 6.73
CA ALA A 66 -6.12 3.57 6.91
C ALA A 66 -6.24 3.93 8.41
N GLY A 67 -6.57 2.96 9.27
CA GLY A 67 -6.53 3.13 10.73
C GLY A 67 -5.14 3.49 11.25
N LEU A 68 -4.10 2.79 10.76
CA LEU A 68 -2.70 3.08 11.11
C LEU A 68 -2.24 4.48 10.68
N LEU A 69 -2.82 5.03 9.62
CA LEU A 69 -2.50 6.38 9.13
C LEU A 69 -3.25 7.46 9.90
N LYS A 70 -4.49 7.22 10.35
CA LYS A 70 -5.24 8.20 11.17
C LYS A 70 -4.59 8.46 12.54
N GLY A 71 -3.80 7.51 13.03
CA GLY A 71 -3.10 7.61 14.31
C GLY A 71 -1.70 8.24 14.23
N LYS A 72 -1.26 8.69 13.05
CA LYS A 72 0.02 9.35 12.82
C LYS A 72 -0.19 10.74 12.26
#